data_AF-A0A8T6T2D9-F1
#
_entry.id   AF-A0A8T6T2D9-F1
#
_cell.length_a   1.000
_cell.length_b   1.000
_cell.length_c   1.000
_cell.angle_alpha   90.00
_cell.angle_beta   90.00
_cell.angle_gamma   90.00
#
_symmetry.space_group_name_H-M   'P 1'
#
loop_
_entity.id
_entity.type
_entity.pdbx_description
1 polymer ?
#
loop_
_entity_poly.entity_id
_entity_poly.type
_entity_poly.pdbx_seq_one_letter_code
_entity_poly.pdbx_strand_id
1 'polypeptide(L)'
;DRGRSEVEEGDQVVVTGRIDVYEPHGKYQLIADSITKQGMGDLYKRFLELKERLEKEGLFADELKRPLPRLPRRIGVVTSSTGSVFHDIVRVVRRRYPHIRVTLAHSAVQGEGAARELIEGLQRLGSLPDVEVIIIGRGGGSFEDLWPFNDEGLARAIRASPVPVVSAVGHETDFTIADFVADMRAPTPSAAAEMTVPNAVEEMRMLRAHGERLAAAVSRRLGRERDRLESLAARPVLRRPRDMLDVRQQRLDEAARYLSTRLTHTMEVERGRLEGLFERLEALS
;
A
#
# COMPACT_ATOMS: atom_id res chain seq x y z
N ASP A 1 23.10 38.70 48.09
CA ASP A 1 21.77 38.08 47.93
C ASP A 1 20.86 38.89 47.03
N ARG A 2 20.70 38.44 45.78
CA ARG A 2 19.53 38.63 44.91
C ARG A 2 19.83 37.97 43.55
N GLY A 3 19.07 36.93 43.21
CA GLY A 3 18.86 36.49 41.83
C GLY A 3 19.84 35.48 41.23
N ARG A 4 20.11 34.34 41.89
CA ARG A 4 20.49 33.13 41.12
C ARG A 4 19.22 32.61 40.47
N SER A 5 18.96 33.02 39.22
CA SER A 5 18.05 32.28 38.36
C SER A 5 18.74 30.97 38.00
N GLU A 6 18.34 29.87 38.63
CA GLU A 6 18.81 28.52 38.29
C GLU A 6 18.34 28.18 36.87
N VAL A 7 19.25 28.32 35.90
CA VAL A 7 19.08 27.82 34.53
C VAL A 7 19.33 26.33 34.59
N GLU A 8 18.37 25.54 34.10
CA GLU A 8 18.47 24.09 34.06
C GLU A 8 18.90 23.61 32.67
N GLU A 9 19.46 22.40 32.60
CA GLU A 9 19.83 21.80 31.33
C GLU A 9 18.58 21.59 30.46
N GLY A 10 18.54 22.26 29.30
CA GLY A 10 17.38 22.29 28.41
C GLY A 10 16.65 23.65 28.35
N ASP A 11 16.96 24.59 29.25
CA ASP A 11 16.37 25.93 29.21
C ASP A 11 16.85 26.73 28.00
N GLN A 12 15.89 27.29 27.24
CA GLN A 12 16.20 28.27 26.21
C GLN A 12 16.32 29.65 26.85
N VAL A 13 17.51 30.24 26.77
CA VAL A 13 17.84 31.51 27.41
C VAL A 13 18.31 32.53 26.38
N VAL A 14 17.94 33.79 26.61
CA VAL A 14 18.55 34.92 25.91
C VAL A 14 19.70 35.43 26.77
N VAL A 15 20.90 35.37 26.23
CA VAL A 15 22.13 35.83 26.89
C VAL A 15 22.58 37.12 26.25
N THR A 16 22.69 38.19 27.04
CA THR A 16 23.35 39.43 26.62
C THR A 16 24.71 39.49 27.28
N GLY A 17 25.76 39.76 26.51
CA GLY A 17 27.12 39.71 27.00
C GLY A 17 28.14 40.02 25.91
N ARG A 18 29.40 39.71 26.17
CA ARG A 18 30.52 39.99 25.26
C ARG A 18 31.23 38.68 24.91
N ILE A 19 31.67 38.59 23.66
CA ILE A 19 32.48 37.47 23.19
C ILE A 19 33.94 37.83 23.43
N ASP A 20 34.65 37.00 24.18
CA ASP A 20 36.08 37.07 24.39
C ASP A 20 36.80 35.96 23.60
N VAL A 21 38.00 36.25 23.10
CA VAL A 21 38.75 35.36 22.21
C VAL A 21 40.13 35.12 22.76
N TYR A 22 40.43 33.87 23.08
CA TYR A 22 41.78 33.46 23.46
C TYR A 22 42.57 33.04 22.22
N GLU A 23 43.32 34.01 21.65
CA GLU A 23 44.04 33.91 20.38
C GLU A 23 44.96 32.69 20.22
N PRO A 24 45.72 32.21 21.23
CA PRO A 24 46.65 31.09 21.04
C PRO A 24 45.99 29.75 20.66
N HIS A 25 44.69 29.59 20.92
CA HIS A 25 43.94 28.35 20.65
C HIS A 25 42.61 28.57 19.92
N GLY A 26 42.29 29.79 19.48
CA GLY A 26 41.05 30.11 18.77
C GLY A 26 39.77 29.79 19.57
N LYS A 27 39.86 29.79 20.91
CA LYS A 27 38.72 29.50 21.78
C LYS A 27 37.91 30.77 22.01
N TYR A 28 36.65 30.74 21.57
CA TYR A 28 35.66 31.77 21.84
C TYR A 28 34.98 31.46 23.17
N GLN A 29 34.87 32.45 24.04
CA GLN A 29 34.10 32.39 25.29
C GLN A 29 33.05 33.50 25.28
N LEU A 30 31.82 33.18 25.68
CA LEU A 30 30.77 34.18 25.87
C LEU A 30 30.69 34.54 27.35
N ILE A 31 31.04 35.77 27.70
CA ILE A 31 30.90 36.31 29.05
C ILE A 31 29.50 36.93 29.15
N ALA A 32 28.60 36.28 29.90
CA ALA A 32 27.22 36.71 30.07
C ALA A 32 27.10 37.86 31.08
N ASP A 33 26.63 39.03 30.63
CA ASP A 33 26.28 40.17 31.49
C ASP A 33 24.86 40.01 32.07
N SER A 34 23.95 39.38 31.33
CA SER A 34 22.62 39.00 31.81
C SER A 34 22.08 37.77 31.08
N ILE A 35 21.31 36.95 31.80
CA ILE A 35 20.66 35.75 31.29
C ILE A 35 19.19 35.84 31.63
N THR A 36 18.31 35.83 30.62
CA THR A 36 16.87 35.85 30.80
C THR A 36 16.28 34.55 30.26
N LYS A 37 15.54 33.81 31.10
CA LYS A 37 14.77 32.64 30.65
C LYS A 37 13.74 33.11 29.62
N GLN A 38 13.78 32.52 28.42
CA GLN A 38 12.84 32.87 27.36
C GLN A 38 11.47 32.26 27.71
N GLY A 39 10.37 33.00 27.51
CA GLY A 39 8.99 32.66 27.93
C GLY A 39 8.35 31.39 27.32
N MET A 40 9.16 30.48 26.78
CA MET A 40 8.73 29.19 26.23
C MET A 40 8.17 28.24 27.30
N GLY A 41 8.61 28.35 28.56
CA GLY A 41 8.15 27.47 29.64
C GLY A 41 6.64 27.52 29.88
N ASP A 42 6.03 28.70 29.78
CA ASP A 42 4.59 28.87 29.99
C ASP A 42 3.77 28.31 28.82
N LEU A 43 4.22 28.53 27.58
CA LEU A 43 3.56 27.97 26.39
C LEU A 43 3.71 26.45 26.37
N TYR A 44 4.90 25.93 26.65
CA TYR A 44 5.15 24.50 26.69
C TYR A 44 4.34 23.82 27.80
N LYS A 45 4.25 24.43 28.99
CA LYS A 45 3.40 23.95 30.07
C LYS A 45 1.92 23.90 29.67
N ARG A 46 1.40 24.96 29.05
CA ARG A 46 0.03 24.99 28.51
C ARG A 46 -0.22 23.91 27.45
N PHE A 47 0.77 23.67 26.59
CA PHE A 47 0.72 22.59 25.61
C PHE A 47 0.61 21.22 26.28
N LEU A 48 1.43 20.94 27.30
CA LEU A 48 1.38 19.68 28.04
C LEU A 48 0.04 19.50 28.77
N GLU A 49 -0.45 20.54 29.44
CA GLU A 49 -1.76 20.52 30.14
C GLU A 49 -2.91 20.25 29.15
N LEU A 50 -2.89 20.90 27.98
CA LEU A 50 -3.89 20.68 26.95
C LEU A 50 -3.79 19.29 26.35
N LYS A 51 -2.58 18.82 26.04
CA LYS A 51 -2.32 17.49 25.51
C LYS A 51 -2.89 16.42 26.46
N GLU A 52 -2.54 16.49 27.74
CA GLU A 52 -2.98 15.52 28.73
C GLU A 52 -4.51 15.51 28.86
N ARG A 53 -5.16 16.67 28.84
CA ARG A 53 -6.62 16.76 28.90
C ARG A 53 -7.29 16.14 27.67
N LEU A 54 -6.86 16.48 26.47
CA LEU A 54 -7.45 15.95 25.23
C LEU A 54 -7.16 14.46 25.04
N GLU A 55 -6.01 13.98 25.53
CA GLU A 55 -5.67 12.56 25.59
C GLU A 55 -6.63 11.79 26.50
N LYS A 56 -6.91 12.31 27.70
CA LYS A 56 -7.89 11.73 28.63
C LYS A 56 -9.32 11.73 28.09
N GLU A 57 -9.68 12.71 27.25
CA GLU A 57 -10.95 12.74 26.52
C GLU A 57 -11.00 11.72 25.37
N GLY A 58 -9.88 11.07 25.03
CA GLY A 58 -9.78 10.09 23.95
C GLY A 58 -9.67 10.70 22.56
N LEU A 59 -9.38 12.00 22.44
CA LEU A 59 -9.33 12.70 21.16
C LEU A 59 -8.21 12.19 20.23
N PHE A 60 -7.18 11.56 20.80
CA PHE A 60 -6.00 11.04 20.09
C PHE A 60 -6.07 9.54 19.77
N ALA A 61 -7.19 8.88 20.08
CA ALA A 61 -7.34 7.44 19.90
C ALA A 61 -7.08 7.01 18.44
N ASP A 62 -6.32 5.93 18.22
CA ASP A 62 -5.94 5.52 16.86
C ASP A 62 -7.14 4.91 16.10
N GLU A 63 -8.10 4.32 16.79
CA GLU A 63 -9.33 3.75 16.21
C GLU A 63 -10.23 4.81 15.56
N LEU A 64 -10.03 6.05 15.95
CA LEU A 64 -10.76 7.20 15.46
C LEU A 64 -10.20 7.71 14.12
N LYS A 65 -8.95 7.38 13.78
CA LYS A 65 -8.25 7.86 12.57
C LYS A 65 -8.73 7.15 11.32
N ARG A 66 -8.91 7.91 10.24
CA ARG A 66 -9.40 7.42 8.96
C ARG A 66 -8.26 7.12 8.00
N PRO A 67 -8.37 6.06 7.17
CA PRO A 67 -7.37 5.77 6.16
C PRO A 67 -7.39 6.84 5.05
N LEU A 68 -6.21 7.12 4.48
CA LEU A 68 -6.11 8.00 3.33
C LEU A 68 -6.70 7.34 2.06
N PRO A 69 -7.40 8.11 1.21
CA PRO A 69 -7.84 7.61 -0.09
C PRO A 69 -6.62 7.27 -0.96
N ARG A 70 -6.67 6.13 -1.66
CA ARG A 70 -5.54 5.69 -2.51
C ARG A 70 -5.30 6.58 -3.72
N LEU A 71 -6.37 7.17 -4.26
CA LEU A 71 -6.34 8.03 -5.44
C LEU A 71 -7.39 9.15 -5.28
N PRO A 72 -7.10 10.21 -4.51
CA PRO A 72 -8.02 11.33 -4.37
C PRO A 72 -8.12 12.10 -5.69
N ARG A 73 -9.33 12.49 -6.08
CA ARG A 73 -9.61 13.37 -7.23
C ARG A 73 -9.19 14.80 -6.93
N ARG A 74 -9.35 15.23 -5.67
CA ARG A 74 -8.98 16.57 -5.21
C ARG A 74 -8.48 16.55 -3.78
N ILE A 75 -7.39 17.28 -3.57
CA ILE A 75 -6.77 17.53 -2.27
C ILE A 75 -7.06 18.96 -1.87
N GLY A 76 -7.55 19.16 -0.65
CA GLY A 76 -7.64 20.46 -0.02
C GLY A 76 -6.32 20.80 0.70
N VAL A 77 -5.89 22.05 0.66
CA VAL A 77 -4.70 22.51 1.39
C VAL A 77 -5.07 23.75 2.18
N VAL A 78 -4.92 23.70 3.50
CA VAL A 78 -5.06 24.86 4.41
C VAL A 78 -3.65 25.35 4.75
N THR A 79 -3.25 26.46 4.15
CA THR A 79 -1.95 27.09 4.41
C THR A 79 -1.94 28.54 3.89
N SER A 80 -0.83 29.26 4.11
CA SER A 80 -0.66 30.61 3.57
C SER A 80 -0.50 30.56 2.05
N SER A 81 -1.13 31.51 1.34
CA SER A 81 -1.04 31.67 -0.11
C SER A 81 0.29 32.28 -0.55
N THR A 82 0.99 32.96 0.37
CA THR A 82 2.27 33.62 0.13
C THR A 82 3.47 32.74 0.50
N GLY A 83 3.25 31.61 1.17
CA GLY A 83 4.32 30.70 1.60
C GLY A 83 4.74 29.70 0.52
N SER A 84 5.96 29.18 0.62
CA SER A 84 6.47 28.14 -0.30
C SER A 84 5.71 26.81 -0.19
N VAL A 85 5.11 26.55 0.96
CA VAL A 85 4.37 25.33 1.32
C VAL A 85 3.38 24.89 0.24
N PHE A 86 2.51 25.81 -0.19
CA PHE A 86 1.51 25.48 -1.20
C PHE A 86 2.16 25.12 -2.54
N HIS A 87 3.20 25.87 -2.94
CA HIS A 87 3.94 25.61 -4.17
C HIS A 87 4.68 24.28 -4.13
N ASP A 88 5.24 23.91 -2.98
CA ASP A 88 5.94 22.65 -2.78
C ASP A 88 4.97 21.46 -2.88
N ILE A 89 3.81 21.55 -2.21
CA ILE A 89 2.74 20.55 -2.35
C ILE A 89 2.30 20.42 -3.81
N VAL A 90 2.01 21.53 -4.48
CA VAL A 90 1.59 21.51 -5.89
C VAL A 90 2.67 20.89 -6.78
N ARG A 91 3.94 21.22 -6.56
CA ARG A 91 5.07 20.65 -7.33
C ARG A 91 5.15 19.14 -7.17
N VAL A 92 5.05 18.63 -5.93
CA VAL A 92 5.08 17.19 -5.65
C VAL A 92 3.88 16.49 -6.27
N VAL A 93 2.67 17.02 -6.09
CA VAL A 93 1.44 16.47 -6.69
C VAL A 93 1.57 16.41 -8.21
N ARG A 94 2.00 17.50 -8.85
CA ARG A 94 2.16 17.55 -10.32
C ARG A 94 3.23 16.59 -10.83
N ARG A 95 4.31 16.39 -10.08
CA ARG A 95 5.37 15.43 -10.42
C ARG A 95 4.89 13.98 -10.32
N ARG A 96 4.15 13.64 -9.25
CA ARG A 96 3.74 12.24 -8.98
C ARG A 96 2.45 11.85 -9.69
N TYR A 97 1.47 12.74 -9.76
CA TYR A 97 0.16 12.47 -10.36
C TYR A 97 -0.52 13.77 -10.88
N PRO A 98 -0.23 14.18 -12.14
CA PRO A 98 -0.68 15.47 -12.69
C PRO A 98 -2.20 15.70 -12.71
N HIS A 99 -3.00 14.64 -12.69
CA HIS A 99 -4.47 14.72 -12.82
C HIS A 99 -5.19 15.07 -11.51
N ILE A 100 -4.53 14.97 -10.36
CA ILE A 100 -5.11 15.32 -9.06
C ILE A 100 -5.23 16.84 -8.97
N ARG A 101 -6.41 17.32 -8.56
CA ARG A 101 -6.65 18.76 -8.36
C ARG A 101 -6.21 19.16 -6.95
N VAL A 102 -5.63 20.35 -6.82
CA VAL A 102 -5.26 20.91 -5.51
C VAL A 102 -6.05 22.20 -5.31
N THR A 103 -6.74 22.33 -4.19
CA THR A 103 -7.55 23.51 -3.83
C THR A 103 -7.01 24.13 -2.56
N LEU A 104 -6.62 25.40 -2.63
CA LEU A 104 -6.11 26.17 -1.50
C LEU A 104 -7.26 26.83 -0.74
N ALA A 105 -7.30 26.65 0.58
CA ALA A 105 -7.96 27.58 1.49
C ALA A 105 -6.87 28.40 2.18
N HIS A 106 -6.82 29.68 1.81
CA HIS A 106 -5.89 30.61 2.45
C HIS A 106 -6.21 30.74 3.94
N SER A 107 -5.16 30.71 4.77
CA SER A 107 -5.19 30.96 6.20
C SER A 107 -3.89 31.60 6.64
N ALA A 108 -3.96 32.55 7.56
CA ALA A 108 -2.84 32.88 8.44
C ALA A 108 -2.45 31.60 9.19
N VAL A 109 -1.17 31.23 9.12
CA VAL A 109 -0.62 30.03 9.76
C VAL A 109 0.17 30.37 11.04
N GLN A 110 0.23 31.65 11.39
CA GLN A 110 0.96 32.18 12.54
C GLN A 110 0.34 33.50 12.99
N GLY A 111 0.58 33.87 14.24
CA GLY A 111 0.07 35.11 14.83
C GLY A 111 -1.36 35.02 15.35
N GLU A 112 -1.85 36.14 15.86
CA GLU A 112 -3.17 36.25 16.46
C GLU A 112 -4.27 36.05 15.41
N GLY A 113 -5.29 35.24 15.73
CA GLY A 113 -6.39 34.90 14.81
C GLY A 113 -6.10 33.74 13.84
N ALA A 114 -4.86 33.28 13.72
CA ALA A 114 -4.50 32.17 12.82
C ALA A 114 -5.29 30.88 13.09
N ALA A 115 -5.49 30.50 14.36
CA ALA A 115 -6.25 29.30 14.72
C ALA A 115 -7.68 29.35 14.16
N ARG A 116 -8.34 30.52 14.23
CA ARG A 116 -9.68 30.72 13.69
C ARG A 116 -9.70 30.59 12.17
N GLU A 117 -8.74 31.20 11.47
CA GLU A 117 -8.64 31.09 10.01
C GLU A 117 -8.37 29.64 9.56
N LEU A 118 -7.56 28.89 10.32
CA LEU A 118 -7.29 27.48 10.05
C LEU A 118 -8.58 26.64 10.17
N ILE A 119 -9.37 26.88 11.22
CA ILE A 119 -10.68 26.23 11.43
C ILE A 119 -11.63 26.55 10.27
N GLU A 120 -11.77 27.84 9.92
CA GLU A 120 -12.63 28.26 8.82
C GLU A 120 -12.16 27.65 7.48
N GLY A 121 -10.86 27.61 7.22
CA GLY A 121 -10.28 26.99 6.04
C GLY A 121 -10.55 25.50 5.95
N LEU A 122 -10.39 24.79 7.07
CA LEU A 122 -10.68 23.36 7.18
C LEU A 122 -12.16 23.08 6.92
N GLN A 123 -13.08 23.83 7.56
CA GLN A 123 -14.52 23.68 7.38
C GLN A 123 -14.96 23.99 5.94
N ARG A 124 -14.41 25.06 5.33
CA ARG A 124 -14.67 25.39 3.93
C ARG A 124 -14.30 24.24 3.01
N LEU A 125 -13.09 23.68 3.15
CA LEU A 125 -12.65 22.56 2.32
C LEU A 125 -13.45 21.28 2.59
N GLY A 126 -13.76 20.99 3.86
CA GLY A 126 -14.56 19.83 4.24
C GLY A 126 -15.99 19.88 3.69
N SER A 127 -16.53 21.06 3.44
CA SER A 127 -17.86 21.21 2.83
C SER A 127 -17.89 21.03 1.30
N LEU A 128 -16.73 20.95 0.64
CA LEU A 128 -16.64 20.77 -0.80
C LEU A 128 -16.78 19.28 -1.18
N PRO A 129 -17.74 18.90 -2.05
CA PRO A 129 -18.05 17.50 -2.34
C PRO A 129 -16.93 16.74 -3.06
N ASP A 130 -16.00 17.44 -3.72
CA ASP A 130 -14.91 16.83 -4.48
C ASP A 130 -13.64 16.63 -3.67
N VAL A 131 -13.49 17.28 -2.52
CA VAL A 131 -12.28 17.20 -1.68
C VAL A 131 -12.34 15.90 -0.89
N GLU A 132 -11.35 15.03 -1.05
CA GLU A 132 -11.33 13.70 -0.40
C GLU A 132 -10.28 13.59 0.71
N VAL A 133 -9.37 14.56 0.80
CA VAL A 133 -8.35 14.66 1.86
C VAL A 133 -7.92 16.11 2.00
N ILE A 134 -7.65 16.54 3.23
CA ILE A 134 -7.16 17.90 3.52
C ILE A 134 -5.76 17.82 4.13
N ILE A 135 -4.84 18.61 3.61
CA ILE A 135 -3.53 18.85 4.22
C ILE A 135 -3.60 20.18 4.96
N ILE A 136 -3.34 20.17 6.25
CA ILE A 136 -3.14 21.38 7.05
C ILE A 136 -1.65 21.48 7.35
N GLY A 137 -1.05 22.63 7.07
CA GLY A 137 0.40 22.71 7.21
C GLY A 137 0.97 24.10 7.07
N ARG A 138 2.21 24.19 7.49
CA ARG A 138 2.99 25.42 7.57
C ARG A 138 4.45 25.07 7.25
N GLY A 139 5.22 26.05 6.77
CA GLY A 139 6.67 25.92 6.64
C GLY A 139 7.33 26.05 8.01
N GLY A 140 8.62 25.77 8.14
CA GLY A 140 9.28 25.80 9.46
C GLY A 140 9.03 27.06 10.31
N GLY A 141 9.35 26.98 11.60
CA GLY A 141 9.05 28.06 12.54
C GLY A 141 9.57 27.74 13.93
N SER A 142 9.58 28.76 14.79
CA SER A 142 9.76 28.53 16.22
C SER A 142 8.49 27.89 16.83
N PHE A 143 8.56 27.46 18.08
CA PHE A 143 7.42 26.87 18.78
C PHE A 143 6.24 27.86 18.92
N GLU A 144 6.53 29.14 19.16
CA GLU A 144 5.53 30.22 19.26
C GLU A 144 4.77 30.39 17.95
N ASP A 145 5.51 30.23 16.87
CA ASP A 145 5.06 30.31 15.50
C ASP A 145 4.08 29.16 15.17
N LEU A 146 4.30 27.98 15.77
CA LEU A 146 3.42 26.81 15.65
C LEU A 146 2.24 26.84 16.63
N TRP A 147 2.19 27.82 17.53
CA TRP A 147 1.17 27.89 18.58
C TRP A 147 -0.29 27.82 18.10
N PRO A 148 -0.69 28.41 16.96
CA PRO A 148 -2.05 28.26 16.45
C PRO A 148 -2.49 26.82 16.20
N PHE A 149 -1.55 25.90 15.99
CA PHE A 149 -1.83 24.47 15.79
C PHE A 149 -2.03 23.70 17.11
N ASN A 150 -1.80 24.36 18.25
CA ASN A 150 -2.11 23.87 19.58
C ASN A 150 -3.49 24.36 20.09
N ASP A 151 -4.29 25.00 19.25
CA ASP A 151 -5.63 25.45 19.63
C ASP A 151 -6.60 24.27 19.78
N GLU A 152 -7.38 24.26 20.87
CA GLU A 152 -8.37 23.22 21.14
C GLU A 152 -9.52 23.23 20.12
N GLY A 153 -9.95 24.41 19.66
CA GLY A 153 -10.98 24.54 18.64
C GLY A 153 -10.52 23.92 17.32
N LEU A 154 -9.26 24.12 16.95
CA LEU A 154 -8.67 23.49 15.77
C LEU A 154 -8.59 21.96 15.94
N ALA A 155 -8.14 21.48 17.09
CA ALA A 155 -8.10 20.06 17.41
C ALA A 155 -9.47 19.40 17.20
N ARG A 156 -10.52 20.00 17.77
CA ARG A 156 -11.90 19.50 17.60
C ARG A 156 -12.40 19.62 16.16
N ALA A 157 -12.02 20.68 15.45
CA ALA A 157 -12.39 20.85 14.04
C ALA A 157 -11.74 19.79 13.14
N ILE A 158 -10.46 19.45 13.35
CA ILE A 158 -9.77 18.36 12.65
C ILE A 158 -10.52 17.04 12.86
N ARG A 159 -10.87 16.74 14.11
CA ARG A 159 -11.64 15.54 14.45
C ARG A 159 -13.02 15.51 13.78
N ALA A 160 -13.70 16.66 13.71
CA ALA A 160 -15.03 16.79 13.13
C ALA A 160 -15.04 16.90 11.59
N SER A 161 -13.87 17.01 10.95
CA SER A 161 -13.76 17.05 9.48
C SER A 161 -14.48 15.84 8.86
N PRO A 162 -15.21 15.97 7.75
CA PRO A 162 -15.85 14.83 7.07
C PRO A 162 -14.86 13.97 6.27
N VAL A 163 -13.67 14.50 5.98
CA VAL A 163 -12.61 13.84 5.19
C VAL A 163 -11.31 13.74 5.99
N PRO A 164 -10.44 12.76 5.70
CA PRO A 164 -9.19 12.61 6.42
C PRO A 164 -8.32 13.87 6.34
N VAL A 165 -7.66 14.19 7.45
CA VAL A 165 -6.78 15.35 7.61
C VAL A 165 -5.34 14.88 7.83
N VAL A 166 -4.42 15.45 7.06
CA VAL A 166 -2.97 15.24 7.19
C VAL A 166 -2.35 16.50 7.79
N SER A 167 -1.70 16.36 8.94
CA SER A 167 -0.90 17.45 9.51
C SER A 167 0.51 17.46 8.91
N ALA A 168 0.95 18.64 8.48
CA ALA A 168 2.27 18.92 7.95
C ALA A 168 2.86 20.20 8.58
N VAL A 169 2.80 20.26 9.90
CA VAL A 169 3.15 21.43 10.71
C VAL A 169 4.53 21.29 11.35
N GLY A 170 4.79 20.16 11.99
CA GLY A 170 6.01 19.93 12.77
C GLY A 170 7.21 19.43 11.97
N HIS A 171 8.41 19.71 12.47
CA HIS A 171 9.64 18.98 12.12
C HIS A 171 9.74 17.67 12.93
N GLU A 172 10.78 16.86 12.74
CA GLU A 172 10.92 15.58 13.43
C GLU A 172 10.83 15.67 14.97
N THR A 173 11.18 16.81 15.56
CA THR A 173 11.20 17.03 17.03
C THR A 173 10.01 17.80 17.60
N ASP A 174 9.30 18.59 16.78
CA ASP A 174 8.30 19.54 17.27
C ASP A 174 6.90 19.01 16.96
N PHE A 175 6.16 18.58 17.99
CA PHE A 175 4.80 18.06 17.87
C PHE A 175 3.79 19.10 18.33
N THR A 176 2.69 19.22 17.60
CA THR A 176 1.54 20.06 17.95
C THR A 176 0.31 19.21 18.26
N ILE A 177 -0.70 19.80 18.90
CA ILE A 177 -1.98 19.11 19.13
C ILE A 177 -2.63 18.68 17.81
N ALA A 178 -2.53 19.52 16.77
CA ALA A 178 -3.00 19.17 15.43
C ALA A 178 -2.35 17.87 14.89
N ASP A 179 -1.07 17.63 15.17
CA ASP A 179 -0.38 16.39 14.77
C ASP A 179 -0.93 15.14 15.46
N PHE A 180 -1.38 15.26 16.71
CA PHE A 180 -1.94 14.14 17.47
C PHE A 180 -3.38 13.80 17.06
N VAL A 181 -4.18 14.80 16.68
CA VAL A 181 -5.58 14.61 16.29
C VAL A 181 -5.76 14.31 14.80
N ALA A 182 -4.80 14.71 13.95
CA ALA A 182 -4.84 14.41 12.53
C ALA A 182 -4.89 12.90 12.26
N ASP A 183 -5.55 12.53 11.16
CA ASP A 183 -5.64 11.14 10.74
C ASP A 183 -4.25 10.60 10.35
N MET A 184 -3.39 11.46 9.81
CA MET A 184 -1.98 11.16 9.55
C MET A 184 -1.10 12.37 9.83
N ARG A 185 0.13 12.11 10.28
CA ARG A 185 1.19 13.11 10.42
C ARG A 185 2.23 12.94 9.31
N ALA A 186 2.63 14.05 8.71
CA ALA A 186 3.77 14.13 7.80
C ALA A 186 4.85 15.06 8.38
N PRO A 187 6.14 14.69 8.27
CA PRO A 187 7.24 15.51 8.80
C PRO A 187 7.52 16.78 7.98
N THR A 188 6.99 16.88 6.76
CA THR A 188 7.13 18.05 5.90
C THR A 188 5.90 18.21 5.01
N PRO A 189 5.61 19.43 4.51
CA PRO A 189 4.56 19.63 3.50
C PRO A 189 4.74 18.78 2.23
N SER A 190 5.99 18.61 1.77
CA SER A 190 6.31 17.73 0.65
C SER A 190 5.97 16.28 0.97
N ALA A 191 6.30 15.79 2.16
CA ALA A 191 5.95 14.43 2.58
C ALA A 191 4.43 14.24 2.69
N ALA A 192 3.68 15.25 3.16
CA ALA A 192 2.22 15.19 3.16
C ALA A 192 1.66 15.05 1.73
N ALA A 193 2.22 15.79 0.76
CA ALA A 193 1.86 15.62 -0.63
C ALA A 193 2.19 14.21 -1.12
N GLU A 194 3.36 13.66 -0.79
CA GLU A 194 3.74 12.28 -1.16
C GLU A 194 2.84 11.21 -0.53
N MET A 195 2.39 11.40 0.71
CA MET A 195 1.49 10.47 1.39
C MET A 195 0.06 10.48 0.84
N THR A 196 -0.38 11.64 0.33
CA THR A 196 -1.75 11.84 -0.17
C THR A 196 -1.92 11.52 -1.65
N VAL A 197 -0.82 11.41 -2.42
CA VAL A 197 -0.88 11.08 -3.85
C VAL A 197 -0.09 9.81 -4.20
N PRO A 198 -0.66 8.93 -5.04
CA PRO A 198 0.06 7.78 -5.56
C PRO A 198 1.16 8.20 -6.52
N ASN A 199 2.11 7.30 -6.76
CA ASN A 199 3.16 7.49 -7.74
C ASN A 199 2.74 6.92 -9.10
N ALA A 200 2.39 7.77 -10.06
CA ALA A 200 1.96 7.33 -11.39
C ALA A 200 3.00 6.44 -12.10
N VAL A 201 4.30 6.66 -11.85
CA VAL A 201 5.38 5.85 -12.45
C VAL A 201 5.36 4.43 -11.91
N GLU A 202 5.14 4.26 -10.60
CA GLU A 202 5.04 2.94 -9.97
C GLU A 202 3.77 2.22 -10.40
N GLU A 203 2.63 2.92 -10.44
CA GLU A 203 1.36 2.36 -10.93
C GLU A 203 1.49 1.86 -12.37
N MET A 204 2.11 2.67 -13.25
CA MET A 204 2.37 2.26 -14.64
C MET A 204 3.33 1.08 -14.74
N ARG A 205 4.35 1.01 -13.86
CA ARG A 205 5.27 -0.13 -13.79
C ARG A 205 4.54 -1.40 -13.37
N MET A 206 3.69 -1.32 -12.36
CA MET A 206 2.88 -2.44 -11.88
C MET A 206 1.92 -2.93 -12.96
N LEU A 207 1.24 -2.01 -13.65
CA LEU A 207 0.33 -2.35 -14.75
C LEU A 207 1.06 -3.07 -15.89
N ARG A 208 2.24 -2.61 -16.29
CA ARG A 208 3.08 -3.28 -17.30
C ARG A 208 3.49 -4.68 -16.86
N ALA A 209 3.98 -4.83 -15.62
CA ALA A 209 4.36 -6.12 -15.07
C ALA A 209 3.18 -7.11 -15.03
N HIS A 210 1.98 -6.63 -14.69
CA HIS A 210 0.76 -7.44 -14.76
C HIS A 210 0.42 -7.85 -16.20
N GLY A 211 0.58 -6.95 -17.17
CA GLY A 211 0.41 -7.24 -18.59
C GLY A 211 1.36 -8.32 -19.10
N GLU A 212 2.65 -8.21 -18.78
CA GLU A 212 3.67 -9.21 -19.15
C GLU A 212 3.37 -10.58 -18.52
N ARG A 213 3.00 -10.60 -17.24
CA ARG A 213 2.60 -11.85 -16.55
C ARG A 213 1.37 -12.48 -17.18
N LEU A 214 0.38 -11.69 -17.55
CA LEU A 214 -0.83 -12.16 -18.22
C LEU A 214 -0.49 -12.75 -19.59
N ALA A 215 0.30 -12.04 -20.41
CA ALA A 215 0.73 -12.51 -21.72
C ALA A 215 1.48 -13.85 -21.62
N ALA A 216 2.42 -13.96 -20.67
CA ALA A 216 3.16 -15.20 -20.44
C ALA A 216 2.25 -16.35 -19.96
N ALA A 217 1.25 -16.05 -19.12
CA ALA A 217 0.29 -17.06 -18.65
C ALA A 217 -0.59 -17.57 -19.80
N VAL A 218 -1.07 -16.67 -20.67
CA VAL A 218 -1.84 -17.02 -21.87
C VAL A 218 -1.00 -17.87 -22.82
N SER A 219 0.23 -17.47 -23.14
CA SER A 219 1.12 -18.24 -24.02
C SER A 219 1.40 -19.64 -23.47
N ARG A 220 1.67 -19.77 -22.17
CA ARG A 220 1.85 -21.09 -21.53
C ARG A 220 0.58 -21.95 -21.56
N ARG A 221 -0.61 -21.35 -21.44
CA ARG A 221 -1.87 -22.09 -21.53
C ARG A 221 -2.11 -22.56 -22.96
N LEU A 222 -1.93 -21.69 -23.95
CA LEU A 222 -2.07 -22.04 -25.36
C LEU A 222 -1.08 -23.13 -25.78
N GLY A 223 0.18 -23.06 -25.31
CA GLY A 223 1.17 -24.13 -25.53
C GLY A 223 0.67 -25.48 -24.99
N ARG A 224 0.23 -25.53 -23.72
CA ARG A 224 -0.30 -26.75 -23.11
C ARG A 224 -1.51 -27.33 -23.85
N GLU A 225 -2.44 -26.48 -24.29
CA GLU A 225 -3.60 -26.98 -25.04
C GLU A 225 -3.22 -27.46 -26.45
N ARG A 226 -2.22 -26.84 -27.11
CA ARG A 226 -1.65 -27.35 -28.37
C ARG A 226 -1.00 -28.71 -28.18
N ASP A 227 -0.10 -28.84 -27.19
CA ASP A 227 0.57 -30.10 -26.89
C ASP A 227 -0.44 -31.22 -26.57
N ARG A 228 -1.52 -30.87 -25.84
CA ARG A 228 -2.61 -31.79 -25.53
C ARG A 228 -3.37 -32.22 -26.79
N LEU A 229 -3.68 -31.28 -27.68
CA LEU A 229 -4.36 -31.58 -28.94
C LEU A 229 -3.50 -32.47 -29.84
N GLU A 230 -2.21 -32.15 -29.97
CA GLU A 230 -1.25 -32.95 -30.74
C GLU A 230 -1.10 -34.36 -30.16
N SER A 231 -0.99 -34.49 -28.83
CA SER A 231 -0.92 -35.78 -28.14
C SER A 231 -2.18 -36.63 -28.38
N LEU A 232 -3.37 -36.02 -28.29
CA LEU A 232 -4.63 -36.71 -28.58
C LEU A 232 -4.71 -37.14 -30.04
N ALA A 233 -4.41 -36.24 -30.97
CA ALA A 233 -4.40 -36.53 -32.41
C ALA A 233 -3.36 -37.59 -32.79
N ALA A 234 -2.26 -37.69 -32.06
CA ALA A 234 -1.21 -38.68 -32.28
C ALA A 234 -1.58 -40.09 -31.81
N ARG A 235 -2.67 -40.26 -31.03
CA ARG A 235 -3.04 -41.57 -30.47
C ARG A 235 -3.30 -42.60 -31.59
N PRO A 236 -2.80 -43.84 -31.46
CA PRO A 236 -3.01 -44.89 -32.45
C PRO A 236 -4.47 -45.14 -32.79
N VAL A 237 -5.37 -45.02 -31.79
CA VAL A 237 -6.82 -45.19 -31.97
C VAL A 237 -7.43 -44.17 -32.95
N LEU A 238 -6.82 -42.97 -33.08
CA LEU A 238 -7.26 -41.93 -34.01
C LEU A 238 -6.49 -41.97 -35.34
N ARG A 239 -5.19 -42.32 -35.34
CA ARG A 239 -4.37 -42.38 -36.57
C ARG A 239 -4.56 -43.67 -37.38
N ARG A 240 -4.73 -44.80 -36.70
CA ARG A 240 -4.81 -46.13 -37.31
C ARG A 240 -5.85 -47.00 -36.61
N PRO A 241 -7.14 -46.61 -36.69
CA PRO A 241 -8.22 -47.39 -36.08
C PRO A 241 -8.34 -48.81 -36.66
N ARG A 242 -7.91 -49.01 -37.91
CA ARG A 242 -7.92 -50.32 -38.59
C ARG A 242 -6.97 -51.32 -37.96
N ASP A 243 -5.78 -50.92 -37.53
CA ASP A 243 -4.81 -51.82 -36.88
C ASP A 243 -5.43 -52.56 -35.67
N MET A 244 -6.32 -51.89 -34.92
CA MET A 244 -7.04 -52.52 -33.81
C MET A 244 -8.11 -53.53 -34.24
N LEU A 245 -8.67 -53.37 -35.43
CA LEU A 245 -9.59 -54.34 -36.03
C LEU A 245 -8.82 -55.50 -36.64
N ASP A 246 -7.70 -55.22 -37.31
CA ASP A 246 -6.85 -56.22 -37.96
C ASP A 246 -6.35 -57.26 -36.94
N VAL A 247 -5.89 -56.83 -35.76
CA VAL A 247 -5.49 -57.76 -34.68
C VAL A 247 -6.65 -58.63 -34.20
N ARG A 248 -7.88 -58.08 -34.15
CA ARG A 248 -9.07 -58.84 -33.75
C ARG A 248 -9.50 -59.81 -34.83
N GLN A 249 -9.41 -59.40 -36.09
CA GLN A 249 -9.71 -60.20 -37.26
C GLN A 249 -8.75 -61.38 -37.36
N GLN A 250 -7.44 -61.14 -37.19
CA GLN A 250 -6.44 -62.20 -37.16
C GLN A 250 -6.69 -63.23 -36.04
N ARG A 251 -7.05 -62.77 -34.83
CA ARG A 251 -7.43 -63.68 -33.73
C ARG A 251 -8.67 -64.51 -34.05
N LEU A 252 -9.65 -63.91 -34.73
CA LEU A 252 -10.85 -64.61 -35.17
C LEU A 252 -10.51 -65.69 -36.21
N ASP A 253 -9.64 -65.38 -37.16
CA ASP A 253 -9.17 -66.30 -38.20
C ASP A 253 -8.33 -67.45 -37.61
N GLU A 254 -7.51 -67.18 -36.60
CA GLU A 254 -6.76 -68.20 -35.85
C GLU A 254 -7.71 -69.11 -35.05
N ALA A 255 -8.69 -68.54 -34.34
CA ALA A 255 -9.68 -69.31 -33.60
C ALA A 255 -10.55 -70.18 -34.53
N ALA A 256 -10.96 -69.65 -35.68
CA ALA A 256 -11.73 -70.38 -36.68
C ALA A 256 -10.93 -71.56 -37.26
N ARG A 257 -9.65 -71.35 -37.61
CA ARG A 257 -8.75 -72.41 -38.06
C ARG A 257 -8.55 -73.48 -36.97
N TYR A 258 -8.30 -73.07 -35.74
CA TYR A 258 -8.12 -74.00 -34.62
C TYR A 258 -9.37 -74.86 -34.41
N LEU A 259 -10.56 -74.25 -34.42
CA LEU A 259 -11.83 -74.97 -34.30
C LEU A 259 -12.02 -75.98 -35.43
N SER A 260 -11.78 -75.57 -36.67
CA SER A 260 -11.91 -76.45 -37.84
C SER A 260 -10.98 -77.65 -37.74
N THR A 261 -9.70 -77.45 -37.43
CA THR A 261 -8.72 -78.55 -37.30
C THR A 261 -9.11 -79.50 -36.18
N ARG A 262 -9.58 -78.98 -35.03
CA ARG A 262 -10.02 -79.81 -33.90
C ARG A 262 -11.26 -80.62 -34.24
N LEU A 263 -12.25 -80.02 -34.91
CA LEU A 263 -13.45 -80.73 -35.36
C LEU A 263 -13.12 -81.85 -36.34
N THR A 264 -12.30 -81.58 -37.38
CA THR A 264 -11.90 -82.60 -38.35
C THR A 264 -11.17 -83.75 -37.65
N HIS A 265 -10.21 -83.44 -36.78
CA HIS A 265 -9.48 -84.47 -36.04
C HIS A 265 -10.38 -85.30 -35.13
N THR A 266 -11.33 -84.67 -34.42
CA THR A 266 -12.31 -85.41 -33.60
C THR A 266 -13.20 -86.31 -34.46
N MET A 267 -13.67 -85.82 -35.62
CA MET A 267 -14.47 -86.64 -36.54
C MET A 267 -13.69 -87.84 -37.10
N GLU A 268 -12.42 -87.66 -37.45
CA GLU A 268 -11.55 -88.75 -37.91
C GLU A 268 -11.34 -89.81 -36.82
N VAL A 269 -11.09 -89.39 -35.57
CA VAL A 269 -10.92 -90.29 -34.42
C VAL A 269 -12.21 -91.07 -34.14
N GLU A 270 -13.37 -90.41 -34.12
CA GLU A 270 -14.65 -91.10 -33.89
C GLU A 270 -15.01 -92.02 -35.06
N ARG A 271 -14.72 -91.64 -36.30
CA ARG A 271 -14.89 -92.51 -37.46
C ARG A 271 -14.02 -93.76 -37.37
N GLY A 272 -12.73 -93.61 -37.05
CA GLY A 272 -11.82 -94.75 -36.87
C GLY A 272 -12.25 -95.67 -35.71
N ARG A 273 -12.81 -95.10 -34.63
CA ARG A 273 -13.43 -95.90 -33.55
C ARG A 273 -14.64 -96.69 -34.03
N LEU A 274 -15.53 -96.07 -34.81
CA LEU A 274 -16.69 -96.75 -35.38
C LEU A 274 -16.28 -97.86 -36.35
N GLU A 275 -15.32 -97.61 -37.24
CA GLU A 275 -14.76 -98.61 -38.16
C GLU A 275 -14.16 -99.79 -37.38
N GLY A 276 -13.35 -99.53 -36.34
CA GLY A 276 -12.80 -100.59 -35.50
C GLY A 276 -13.86 -101.34 -34.66
N LEU A 277 -14.97 -100.71 -34.28
CA LEU A 277 -16.11 -101.38 -33.65
C LEU A 277 -16.87 -102.26 -34.64
N PHE A 278 -17.03 -101.80 -35.89
CA PHE A 278 -17.62 -102.57 -36.98
C PHE A 278 -16.79 -103.82 -37.31
N GLU A 279 -15.48 -103.69 -37.46
CA GLU A 279 -14.59 -104.83 -37.71
C GLU A 279 -14.66 -105.88 -36.58
N ARG A 280 -14.77 -105.44 -35.32
CA ARG A 280 -14.96 -106.34 -34.18
C ARG A 280 -16.32 -107.03 -34.19
N LEU A 281 -17.36 -106.33 -34.62
CA LEU A 281 -18.71 -106.90 -34.75
C LEU A 281 -18.73 -107.97 -35.86
N GLU A 282 -18.11 -107.70 -37.01
CA GLU A 282 -17.98 -108.67 -38.11
C GLU A 282 -17.15 -109.89 -37.71
N ALA A 283 -16.08 -109.71 -36.93
CA ALA A 283 -15.28 -110.83 -36.42
C ALA A 283 -16.03 -111.71 -35.40
N LEU A 284 -17.16 -111.25 -34.87
CA LEU A 284 -18.01 -111.97 -33.91
C LEU A 284 -19.27 -112.57 -34.55
N SER A 285 -19.55 -112.30 -35.83
CA SER A 285 -20.66 -112.89 -36.62
C SER A 285 -20.19 -114.08 -37.45
#